data_AF-A0A5D4TV95-F1
#
_entry.id   AF-A0A5D4TV95-F1
#
_cell.length_a   1.000
_cell.length_b   1.000
_cell.length_c   1.000
_cell.angle_alpha   90.00
_cell.angle_beta   90.00
_cell.angle_gamma   90.00
#
_symmetry.space_group_name_H-M   'P 1'
#
loop_
_entity.id
_entity.type
_entity.pdbx_description
1 polymer ?
#
loop_
_entity_poly.entity_id
_entity_poly.type
_entity_poly.pdbx_seq_one_letter_code
_entity_poly.pdbx_strand_id
1 'polypeptide(L)'
;METGKSFNVQRRAGSNHADVQPLSHKDTKIMKVIYGGKWSWKRRAVLILSNNHLIAASMHGMPHGAGALQNGFPGHFCIHFNGSTTHKTDSPDLSHHLMIMKAGGQLDSYLSELAPLGVVDAFLTGAKNNDQVLFKKTILNEEANLKILNEIEALRWQTSTVSNERTPLIQEINADLKLFLTDKGPLNTRITFKVVKTSPAAPWKVDETPLLKLLKK
;
A
#
# COMPACT_ATOMS: atom_id res chain seq x y z
N MET A 1 6.28 -9.94 -8.91
CA MET A 1 5.67 -8.81 -9.66
C MET A 1 6.64 -7.65 -9.82
N GLU A 2 6.97 -6.84 -8.81
CA GLU A 2 7.92 -5.71 -9.01
C GLU A 2 9.39 -6.13 -8.98
N THR A 3 9.74 -7.07 -8.10
CA THR A 3 11.13 -7.49 -7.89
C THR A 3 11.54 -8.66 -8.79
N GLY A 4 10.58 -9.28 -9.49
CA GLY A 4 10.77 -10.53 -10.23
C GLY A 4 11.10 -11.76 -9.37
N LYS A 5 11.12 -11.66 -8.04
CA LYS A 5 11.51 -12.77 -7.15
C LYS A 5 10.31 -13.62 -6.72
N SER A 6 10.56 -14.90 -6.50
CA SER A 6 9.61 -15.90 -5.99
C SER A 6 10.25 -16.71 -4.87
N PHE A 7 9.43 -17.18 -3.93
CA PHE A 7 9.84 -18.03 -2.82
C PHE A 7 8.67 -18.90 -2.37
N ASN A 8 8.97 -20.03 -1.73
CA ASN A 8 7.95 -20.96 -1.25
C ASN A 8 7.54 -20.64 0.19
N VAL A 9 6.28 -20.90 0.50
CA VAL A 9 5.70 -20.70 1.83
C VAL A 9 4.90 -21.92 2.25
N GLN A 10 4.75 -22.09 3.55
CA GLN A 10 3.81 -23.03 4.16
C GLN A 10 2.69 -22.23 4.84
N ARG A 11 1.43 -22.54 4.53
CA ARG A 11 0.28 -22.08 5.32
C ARG A 11 0.22 -22.88 6.61
N ARG A 12 0.13 -22.18 7.75
CA ARG A 12 0.05 -22.78 9.09
C ARG A 12 -1.30 -22.59 9.76
N ALA A 13 -2.00 -21.49 9.48
CA ALA A 13 -3.24 -21.13 10.14
C ALA A 13 -4.01 -20.07 9.32
N GLY A 14 -4.94 -19.38 9.99
CA GLY A 14 -5.71 -18.28 9.44
C GLY A 14 -7.04 -18.71 8.82
N SER A 15 -8.11 -17.99 9.13
CA SER A 15 -9.46 -18.20 8.60
C SER A 15 -9.82 -17.13 7.55
N ASN A 16 -9.71 -15.86 7.93
CA ASN A 16 -10.06 -14.72 7.07
C ASN A 16 -8.92 -14.28 6.14
N HIS A 17 -7.71 -14.74 6.41
CA HIS A 17 -6.51 -14.60 5.59
C HIS A 17 -5.59 -15.79 5.88
N ALA A 18 -4.50 -15.93 5.12
CA ALA A 18 -3.57 -17.03 5.33
C ALA A 18 -2.40 -16.60 6.22
N ASP A 19 -2.24 -17.26 7.35
CA ASP A 19 -1.02 -17.18 8.16
C ASP A 19 0.01 -18.12 7.56
N VAL A 20 1.10 -17.55 7.06
CA VAL A 20 2.13 -18.29 6.31
C VAL A 20 3.52 -17.99 6.84
N GLN A 21 4.46 -18.89 6.57
CA GLN A 21 5.87 -18.68 6.86
C GLN A 21 6.71 -19.18 5.69
N PRO A 22 7.90 -18.61 5.44
CA PRO A 22 8.80 -19.13 4.40
C PRO A 22 9.10 -20.61 4.61
N LEU A 23 9.22 -21.40 3.55
CA LEU A 23 9.41 -22.85 3.68
C LEU A 23 10.83 -23.19 4.19
N SER A 24 11.84 -22.41 3.79
CA SER A 24 13.25 -22.65 4.11
C SER A 24 14.02 -21.38 4.44
N HIS A 25 15.26 -21.51 4.93
CA HIS A 25 16.21 -20.40 5.07
C HIS A 25 16.47 -19.65 3.76
N LYS A 26 16.43 -20.36 2.61
CA LYS A 26 16.58 -19.75 1.30
C LYS A 26 15.38 -18.84 0.99
N ASP A 27 14.17 -19.32 1.26
CA ASP A 27 12.94 -18.56 1.06
C ASP A 27 12.89 -17.32 1.96
N THR A 28 13.30 -17.45 3.22
CA THR A 28 13.43 -16.33 4.15
C THR A 28 14.41 -15.27 3.64
N LYS A 29 15.56 -15.68 3.10
CA LYS A 29 16.53 -14.75 2.49
C LYS A 29 15.93 -14.02 1.29
N ILE A 30 15.21 -14.73 0.41
CA ILE A 30 14.55 -14.12 -0.75
C ILE A 30 13.50 -13.09 -0.29
N MET A 31 12.65 -13.46 0.67
CA MET A 31 11.65 -12.55 1.24
C MET A 31 12.30 -11.30 1.84
N LYS A 32 13.40 -11.46 2.59
CA LYS A 32 14.16 -10.32 3.16
C LYS A 32 14.71 -9.41 2.06
N VAL A 33 15.20 -9.96 0.95
CA VAL A 33 15.65 -9.19 -0.22
C VAL A 33 14.49 -8.42 -0.87
N ILE A 34 13.29 -9.01 -0.98
CA ILE A 34 12.09 -8.33 -1.50
C ILE A 34 11.77 -7.08 -0.66
N TYR A 35 12.05 -7.10 0.64
CA TYR A 35 11.89 -5.97 1.54
C TYR A 35 13.16 -5.14 1.77
N GLY A 36 14.15 -5.22 0.88
CA GLY A 36 15.34 -4.36 0.93
C GLY A 36 16.26 -4.66 2.12
N GLY A 37 16.28 -5.90 2.60
CA GLY A 37 17.15 -6.33 3.71
C GLY A 37 16.55 -6.14 5.10
N LYS A 38 15.35 -5.56 5.23
CA LYS A 38 14.67 -5.32 6.51
C LYS A 38 13.27 -5.91 6.51
N TRP A 39 12.73 -6.24 7.68
CA TRP A 39 11.32 -6.63 7.80
C TRP A 39 10.42 -5.40 7.79
N SER A 40 9.25 -5.50 7.18
CA SER A 40 8.39 -4.33 6.97
C SER A 40 6.90 -4.69 6.95
N TRP A 41 6.08 -3.79 7.49
CA TRP A 41 4.62 -3.85 7.36
C TRP A 41 4.11 -3.34 6.01
N LYS A 42 4.98 -2.77 5.15
CA LYS A 42 4.58 -2.27 3.83
C LYS A 42 3.96 -3.40 3.01
N ARG A 43 2.75 -3.15 2.50
CA ARG A 43 2.00 -4.13 1.70
C ARG A 43 2.63 -4.21 0.32
N ARG A 44 2.69 -5.42 -0.23
CA ARG A 44 3.12 -5.68 -1.60
C ARG A 44 2.09 -6.53 -2.30
N ALA A 45 1.87 -6.22 -3.58
CA ALA A 45 1.08 -7.03 -4.50
C ALA A 45 1.86 -8.30 -4.90
N VAL A 46 1.22 -9.46 -4.79
CA VAL A 46 1.82 -10.77 -5.08
C VAL A 46 0.85 -11.67 -5.83
N LEU A 47 1.40 -12.63 -6.56
CA LEU A 47 0.65 -13.73 -7.16
C LEU A 47 0.98 -15.00 -6.40
N ILE A 48 -0.05 -15.72 -5.96
CA ILE A 48 0.10 -17.01 -5.29
C ILE A 48 -0.14 -18.11 -6.32
N LEU A 49 0.87 -18.94 -6.54
CA LEU A 49 0.74 -20.15 -7.34
C LEU A 49 0.31 -21.31 -6.43
N SER A 50 -0.86 -21.89 -6.69
CA SER A 50 -1.38 -23.05 -5.96
C SER A 50 -2.15 -23.95 -6.92
N ASN A 51 -1.78 -25.23 -7.02
CA ASN A 51 -2.44 -26.23 -7.89
C ASN A 51 -2.69 -25.70 -9.31
N ASN A 52 -1.67 -25.10 -9.93
CA ASN A 52 -1.70 -24.47 -11.26
C ASN A 52 -2.58 -23.22 -11.40
N HIS A 53 -3.16 -22.71 -10.33
CA HIS A 53 -3.86 -21.41 -10.33
C HIS A 53 -2.93 -20.30 -9.85
N LEU A 54 -2.99 -19.16 -10.53
CA LEU A 54 -2.42 -17.90 -10.06
C LEU A 54 -3.52 -17.06 -9.43
N ILE A 55 -3.34 -16.75 -8.15
CA ILE A 55 -4.33 -16.01 -7.35
C ILE A 55 -3.73 -14.65 -6.98
N ALA A 56 -4.44 -13.58 -7.31
CA ALA A 56 -4.08 -12.23 -6.90
C ALA A 56 -4.21 -12.07 -5.38
N ALA A 57 -3.16 -11.57 -4.74
CA ALA A 57 -3.09 -11.44 -3.30
C ALA A 57 -2.22 -10.26 -2.88
N SER A 58 -2.20 -10.00 -1.57
CA SER A 58 -1.31 -9.03 -0.95
C SER A 58 -0.63 -9.62 0.27
N MET A 59 0.66 -9.35 0.43
CA MET A 59 1.43 -9.74 1.62
C MET A 59 2.14 -8.55 2.27
N HIS A 60 2.56 -8.71 3.52
CA HIS A 60 3.58 -7.86 4.15
C HIS A 60 4.78 -8.71 4.61
N GLY A 61 5.88 -8.06 5.00
CA GLY A 61 7.15 -8.71 5.32
C GLY A 61 7.44 -8.91 6.81
N MET A 62 6.69 -8.26 7.68
CA MET A 62 6.97 -8.27 9.12
C MET A 62 6.61 -9.62 9.78
N PRO A 63 7.58 -10.31 10.43
CA PRO A 63 7.27 -11.46 11.26
C PRO A 63 6.43 -11.05 12.46
N HIS A 64 5.40 -11.84 12.76
CA HIS A 64 4.60 -11.69 13.96
C HIS A 64 4.01 -13.04 14.40
N GLY A 65 3.48 -13.07 15.62
CA GLY A 65 2.99 -14.30 16.23
C GLY A 65 4.06 -15.39 16.31
N ALA A 66 3.63 -16.64 16.47
CA ALA A 66 4.52 -17.80 16.50
C ALA A 66 4.79 -18.35 15.09
N GLY A 67 6.02 -18.81 14.86
CA GLY A 67 6.41 -19.63 13.71
C GLY A 67 6.45 -21.11 14.09
N ALA A 68 6.45 -21.99 13.09
CA ALA A 68 6.48 -23.46 13.28
C ALA A 68 7.68 -24.16 12.61
N LEU A 69 8.50 -23.44 11.85
CA LEU A 69 9.67 -23.98 11.16
C LEU A 69 10.96 -23.28 11.60
N GLN A 70 12.06 -24.02 11.66
CA GLN A 70 13.41 -23.46 11.79
C GLN A 70 13.91 -22.99 10.41
N ASN A 71 13.34 -21.91 9.92
CA ASN A 71 13.61 -21.31 8.59
C ASN A 71 14.34 -19.96 8.69
N GLY A 72 14.76 -19.54 9.88
CA GLY A 72 15.35 -18.23 10.13
C GLY A 72 14.38 -17.04 10.06
N PHE A 73 13.07 -17.30 9.99
CA PHE A 73 12.00 -16.30 10.04
C PHE A 73 11.26 -16.40 11.38
N PRO A 74 11.37 -15.40 12.27
CA PRO A 74 10.91 -15.51 13.65
C PRO A 74 9.41 -15.23 13.79
N GLY A 75 8.56 -16.10 13.24
CA GLY A 75 7.10 -15.95 13.30
C GLY A 75 6.40 -16.44 12.04
N HIS A 76 5.28 -15.81 11.72
CA HIS A 76 4.60 -15.91 10.44
C HIS A 76 4.29 -14.51 9.88
N PHE A 77 3.77 -14.45 8.66
CA PHE A 77 3.26 -13.25 8.03
C PHE A 77 1.92 -13.55 7.35
N CYS A 78 1.14 -12.52 7.05
CA CYS A 78 -0.19 -12.68 6.49
C CYS A 78 -0.17 -12.51 4.97
N ILE A 79 -0.94 -13.35 4.27
CA ILE A 79 -1.36 -13.16 2.88
C ILE A 79 -2.87 -12.95 2.86
N HIS A 80 -3.29 -11.82 2.29
CA HIS A 80 -4.68 -11.44 2.11
C HIS A 80 -5.10 -11.65 0.65
N PHE A 81 -6.30 -12.20 0.47
CA PHE A 81 -6.95 -12.42 -0.82
C PHE A 81 -8.14 -11.48 -0.97
N ASN A 82 -8.78 -11.48 -2.14
CA ASN A 82 -10.02 -10.73 -2.32
C ASN A 82 -11.08 -11.18 -1.29
N GLY A 83 -11.71 -10.23 -0.61
CA GLY A 83 -12.66 -10.50 0.49
C GLY A 83 -12.03 -10.82 1.85
N SER A 84 -10.69 -10.90 1.97
CA SER A 84 -10.03 -11.07 3.27
C SER A 84 -10.22 -9.87 4.20
N THR A 85 -10.49 -10.12 5.48
CA THR A 85 -10.47 -9.12 6.55
C THR A 85 -9.21 -9.22 7.41
N THR A 86 -8.91 -8.20 8.22
CA THR A 86 -7.79 -8.23 9.17
C THR A 86 -8.24 -8.80 10.51
N HIS A 87 -7.30 -9.21 11.38
CA HIS A 87 -7.63 -9.69 12.73
C HIS A 87 -8.30 -8.65 13.63
N LYS A 88 -8.22 -7.36 13.32
CA LYS A 88 -8.64 -6.27 14.22
C LYS A 88 -9.90 -5.54 13.77
N THR A 89 -10.28 -5.66 12.50
CA THR A 89 -11.40 -4.92 11.91
C THR A 89 -12.13 -5.76 10.87
N ASP A 90 -13.46 -5.68 10.88
CA ASP A 90 -14.31 -6.31 9.85
C ASP A 90 -14.23 -5.58 8.50
N SER A 91 -13.65 -4.38 8.46
CA SER A 91 -13.38 -3.66 7.21
C SER A 91 -12.07 -4.11 6.55
N PRO A 92 -12.07 -4.39 5.23
CA PRO A 92 -10.85 -4.65 4.46
C PRO A 92 -9.84 -3.49 4.56
N ASP A 93 -8.57 -3.81 4.83
CA ASP A 93 -7.49 -2.83 4.78
C ASP A 93 -7.31 -2.34 3.32
N LEU A 94 -7.58 -1.06 3.07
CA LEU A 94 -7.42 -0.42 1.75
C LEU A 94 -6.04 -0.71 1.15
N SER A 95 -4.98 -0.79 1.98
CA SER A 95 -3.65 -1.17 1.52
C SER A 95 -3.59 -2.56 0.93
N HIS A 96 -4.23 -3.55 1.55
CA HIS A 96 -4.31 -4.90 0.99
C HIS A 96 -5.19 -4.92 -0.27
N HIS A 97 -6.35 -4.25 -0.23
CA HIS A 97 -7.27 -4.19 -1.36
C HIS A 97 -6.61 -3.64 -2.63
N LEU A 98 -5.92 -2.49 -2.54
CA LEU A 98 -5.22 -1.89 -3.68
C LEU A 98 -4.09 -2.79 -4.22
N MET A 99 -3.40 -3.52 -3.34
CA MET A 99 -2.37 -4.48 -3.76
C MET A 99 -2.96 -5.72 -4.45
N ILE A 100 -4.15 -6.17 -4.02
CA ILE A 100 -4.88 -7.26 -4.69
C ILE A 100 -5.36 -6.81 -6.08
N MET A 101 -5.96 -5.62 -6.19
CA MET A 101 -6.35 -5.03 -7.48
C MET A 101 -5.14 -4.89 -8.42
N LYS A 102 -4.00 -4.44 -7.88
CA LYS A 102 -2.73 -4.38 -8.62
C LYS A 102 -2.25 -5.76 -9.08
N ALA A 103 -2.31 -6.77 -8.22
CA ALA A 103 -1.92 -8.13 -8.58
C ALA A 103 -2.84 -8.75 -9.65
N GLY A 104 -4.14 -8.44 -9.61
CA GLY A 104 -5.12 -8.91 -10.58
C GLY A 104 -5.19 -8.11 -11.88
N GLY A 105 -4.39 -7.05 -12.04
CA GLY A 105 -4.44 -6.18 -13.22
C GLY A 105 -5.66 -5.26 -13.29
N GLN A 106 -6.38 -5.09 -12.18
CA GLN A 106 -7.62 -4.30 -12.10
C GLN A 106 -7.41 -2.91 -11.49
N LEU A 107 -6.17 -2.55 -11.15
CA LEU A 107 -5.87 -1.29 -10.46
C LEU A 107 -6.32 -0.06 -11.26
N ASP A 108 -6.12 -0.04 -12.58
CA ASP A 108 -6.47 1.13 -13.40
C ASP A 108 -7.98 1.35 -13.47
N SER A 109 -8.75 0.29 -13.71
CA SER A 109 -10.21 0.35 -13.67
C SER A 109 -10.72 0.80 -12.31
N TYR A 110 -10.20 0.21 -11.22
CA TYR A 110 -10.57 0.58 -9.86
C TYR A 110 -10.30 2.08 -9.58
N LEU A 111 -9.09 2.56 -9.88
CA LEU A 111 -8.72 3.97 -9.64
C LEU A 111 -9.56 4.94 -10.49
N SER A 112 -9.98 4.54 -11.69
CA SER A 112 -10.76 5.40 -12.59
C SER A 112 -12.17 5.72 -12.08
N GLU A 113 -12.72 4.85 -11.24
CA GLU A 113 -14.07 4.98 -10.67
C GLU A 113 -14.08 5.72 -9.33
N LEU A 114 -12.91 5.97 -8.73
CA LEU A 114 -12.83 6.58 -7.41
C LEU A 114 -13.28 8.05 -7.41
N ALA A 115 -14.07 8.40 -6.40
CA ALA A 115 -14.33 9.79 -6.05
C ALA A 115 -13.06 10.47 -5.49
N PRO A 116 -12.98 11.82 -5.46
CA PRO A 116 -11.79 12.55 -5.04
C PRO A 116 -11.18 12.11 -3.70
N LEU A 117 -12.03 11.84 -2.70
CA LEU A 117 -11.58 11.37 -1.38
C LEU A 117 -10.88 10.01 -1.48
N GLY A 118 -11.46 9.06 -2.21
CA GLY A 118 -10.87 7.74 -2.42
C GLY A 118 -9.56 7.79 -3.19
N VAL A 119 -9.41 8.73 -4.12
CA VAL A 119 -8.15 8.94 -4.86
C VAL A 119 -7.06 9.42 -3.91
N VAL A 120 -7.37 10.33 -2.98
CA VAL A 120 -6.44 10.78 -1.94
C VAL A 120 -6.05 9.63 -1.00
N ASP A 121 -7.00 8.78 -0.61
CA ASP A 121 -6.68 7.59 0.19
C ASP A 121 -5.78 6.60 -0.56
N ALA A 122 -6.01 6.39 -1.85
CA ALA A 122 -5.15 5.56 -2.71
C ALA A 122 -3.75 6.15 -2.88
N PHE A 123 -3.67 7.48 -3.08
CA PHE A 123 -2.42 8.23 -3.14
C PHE A 123 -1.59 8.08 -1.84
N LEU A 124 -2.21 8.33 -0.68
CA LEU A 124 -1.54 8.18 0.62
C LEU A 124 -1.19 6.72 0.91
N THR A 125 -1.96 5.76 0.40
CA THR A 125 -1.62 4.33 0.45
C THR A 125 -0.38 4.01 -0.38
N GLY A 126 -0.23 4.59 -1.57
CA GLY A 126 0.99 4.50 -2.38
C GLY A 126 2.21 5.02 -1.62
N ALA A 127 2.07 6.19 -0.99
CA ALA A 127 3.13 6.76 -0.15
C ALA A 127 3.49 5.86 1.04
N LYS A 128 2.48 5.42 1.82
CA LYS A 128 2.65 4.55 3.00
C LYS A 128 3.41 3.26 2.66
N ASN A 129 3.04 2.61 1.56
CA ASN A 129 3.63 1.33 1.17
C ASN A 129 4.91 1.48 0.33
N ASN A 130 5.32 2.73 0.02
CA ASN A 130 6.37 3.02 -0.94
C ASN A 130 6.13 2.30 -2.30
N ASP A 131 4.87 2.25 -2.71
CA ASP A 131 4.44 1.62 -3.97
C ASP A 131 4.45 2.68 -5.07
N GLN A 132 5.53 2.70 -5.84
CA GLN A 132 5.76 3.73 -6.86
C GLN A 132 4.73 3.70 -7.98
N VAL A 133 4.21 2.51 -8.31
CA VAL A 133 3.21 2.35 -9.38
C VAL A 133 1.88 2.95 -8.94
N LEU A 134 1.41 2.62 -7.74
CA LEU A 134 0.18 3.17 -7.17
C LEU A 134 0.30 4.69 -6.97
N PHE A 135 1.43 5.15 -6.45
CA PHE A 135 1.67 6.58 -6.26
C PHE A 135 1.62 7.33 -7.59
N LYS A 136 2.37 6.90 -8.63
CA LYS A 136 2.34 7.55 -9.96
C LYS A 136 0.96 7.55 -10.60
N LYS A 137 0.21 6.45 -10.47
CA LYS A 137 -1.15 6.35 -11.02
C LYS A 137 -2.15 7.31 -10.39
N THR A 138 -1.86 7.88 -9.21
CA THR A 138 -2.78 8.75 -8.46
C THR A 138 -2.40 10.23 -8.47
N ILE A 139 -1.23 10.61 -9.01
CA ILE A 139 -0.72 11.99 -8.99
C ILE A 139 -0.83 12.69 -10.36
N LEU A 140 -0.68 14.01 -10.35
CA LEU A 140 -0.68 14.83 -11.57
C LEU A 140 0.63 14.73 -12.35
N ASN A 141 1.76 14.89 -11.66
CA ASN A 141 3.06 14.85 -12.30
C ASN A 141 3.73 13.47 -12.12
N GLU A 142 3.61 12.61 -13.13
CA GLU A 142 4.17 11.25 -13.09
C GLU A 142 5.72 11.21 -13.05
N GLU A 143 6.39 12.34 -13.30
CA GLU A 143 7.85 12.51 -13.22
C GLU A 143 8.35 12.86 -11.82
N ALA A 144 7.46 12.99 -10.82
CA ALA A 144 7.85 13.30 -9.45
C ALA A 144 8.93 12.35 -8.90
N ASN A 145 9.93 12.91 -8.22
CA ASN A 145 10.99 12.12 -7.59
C ASN A 145 10.45 11.30 -6.42
N LEU A 146 10.37 9.98 -6.60
CA LEU A 146 9.78 9.05 -5.63
C LEU A 146 10.75 8.59 -4.54
N LYS A 147 12.05 8.89 -4.63
CA LYS A 147 13.02 8.46 -3.61
C LYS A 147 12.69 9.02 -2.24
N ILE A 148 12.04 10.19 -2.19
CA ILE A 148 11.64 10.86 -0.95
C ILE A 148 10.58 10.06 -0.16
N LEU A 149 9.86 9.13 -0.81
CA LEU A 149 8.91 8.25 -0.11
C LEU A 149 9.61 7.21 0.77
N ASN A 150 10.91 6.97 0.56
CA ASN A 150 11.70 6.08 1.42
C ASN A 150 11.80 6.60 2.85
N GLU A 151 11.69 7.92 3.05
CA GLU A 151 11.75 8.56 4.36
C GLU A 151 10.56 8.18 5.25
N ILE A 152 9.45 7.73 4.67
CA ILE A 152 8.24 7.35 5.39
C ILE A 152 8.39 5.93 5.95
N GLU A 153 8.50 5.80 7.27
CA GLU A 153 8.47 4.53 7.98
C GLU A 153 7.04 4.06 8.22
N ALA A 154 6.19 4.97 8.69
CA ALA A 154 4.77 4.75 8.88
C ALA A 154 3.95 6.00 8.55
N LEU A 155 2.75 5.78 8.01
CA LEU A 155 1.81 6.82 7.69
C LEU A 155 0.40 6.35 8.04
N ARG A 156 -0.32 7.19 8.78
CA ARG A 156 -1.76 7.06 9.03
C ARG A 156 -2.43 8.37 8.68
N TRP A 157 -3.67 8.30 8.27
CA TRP A 157 -4.42 9.49 7.93
C TRP A 157 -5.91 9.33 8.22
N GLN A 158 -6.59 10.47 8.29
CA GLN A 158 -8.03 10.59 8.19
C GLN A 158 -8.34 11.65 7.15
N THR A 159 -9.15 11.30 6.14
CA THR A 159 -9.60 12.23 5.10
C THR A 159 -10.98 12.79 5.40
N SER A 160 -11.24 14.01 4.94
CA SER A 160 -12.56 14.64 4.98
C SER A 160 -12.76 15.59 3.80
N THR A 161 -14.01 15.75 3.36
CA THR A 161 -14.34 16.70 2.28
C THR A 161 -14.33 18.13 2.79
N VAL A 162 -13.85 19.06 1.98
CA VAL A 162 -13.96 20.51 2.24
C VAL A 162 -15.37 20.99 1.87
N SER A 163 -15.96 21.87 2.69
CA SER A 163 -17.33 22.39 2.55
C SER A 163 -17.45 23.59 1.58
N ASN A 164 -16.53 23.71 0.61
CA ASN A 164 -16.51 24.84 -0.34
C ASN A 164 -17.28 24.51 -1.62
N GLU A 165 -17.52 25.54 -2.45
CA GLU A 165 -18.16 25.38 -3.76
C GLU A 165 -17.40 24.36 -4.62
N ARG A 166 -18.11 23.28 -4.93
CA ARG A 166 -17.59 22.15 -5.70
C ARG A 166 -17.56 22.52 -7.17
N THR A 167 -16.37 22.72 -7.73
CA THR A 167 -16.26 22.80 -9.19
C THR A 167 -16.28 21.37 -9.78
N PRO A 168 -16.78 21.18 -11.02
CA PRO A 168 -16.87 19.85 -11.62
C PRO A 168 -15.52 19.15 -11.84
N LEU A 169 -14.43 19.93 -11.96
CA LEU A 169 -13.10 19.42 -12.34
C LEU A 169 -12.05 19.60 -11.25
N ILE A 170 -12.34 20.35 -10.18
CA ILE A 170 -11.41 20.59 -9.06
C ILE A 170 -12.17 20.42 -7.76
N GLN A 171 -11.61 19.61 -6.87
CA GLN A 171 -12.12 19.34 -5.54
C GLN A 171 -10.98 19.43 -4.52
N GLU A 172 -11.32 19.73 -3.27
CA GLU A 172 -10.34 19.78 -2.18
C GLU A 172 -10.69 18.76 -1.10
N ILE A 173 -9.67 18.02 -0.66
CA ILE A 173 -9.77 17.00 0.37
C ILE A 173 -8.76 17.33 1.47
N ASN A 174 -9.25 17.44 2.70
CA ASN A 174 -8.40 17.54 3.87
C ASN A 174 -7.90 16.16 4.26
N ALA A 175 -6.64 16.07 4.68
CA ALA A 175 -6.03 14.87 5.23
C ALA A 175 -5.25 15.23 6.51
N ASP A 176 -5.70 14.68 7.64
CA ASP A 176 -4.99 14.72 8.91
C ASP A 176 -3.96 13.60 8.93
N LEU A 177 -2.69 13.93 8.76
CA LEU A 177 -1.59 12.99 8.64
C LEU A 177 -0.87 12.79 9.98
N LYS A 178 -0.57 11.52 10.28
CA LYS A 178 0.37 11.10 11.33
C LYS A 178 1.50 10.32 10.66
N LEU A 179 2.63 10.97 10.47
CA LEU A 179 3.82 10.40 9.84
C LEU A 179 4.84 9.98 10.90
N PHE A 180 5.58 8.94 10.60
CA PHE A 180 6.84 8.61 11.27
C PHE A 180 7.91 8.64 10.18
N LEU A 181 8.81 9.61 10.28
CA LEU A 181 9.87 9.84 9.32
C LEU A 181 11.19 9.30 9.84
N THR A 182 11.96 8.72 8.92
CA THR A 182 13.33 8.26 9.18
C THR A 182 14.14 9.44 9.74
N ASP A 183 14.85 9.22 10.84
CA ASP A 183 15.72 10.19 11.52
C ASP A 183 15.06 11.50 12.05
N LYS A 184 13.75 11.69 11.87
CA LYS A 184 13.01 12.89 12.34
C LYS A 184 11.88 12.57 13.32
N GLY A 185 11.50 11.30 13.47
CA GLY A 185 10.48 10.86 14.42
C GLY A 185 9.05 11.18 13.97
N PRO A 186 8.09 11.26 14.91
CA PRO A 186 6.68 11.47 14.59
C PRO A 186 6.38 12.93 14.19
N LEU A 187 5.56 13.10 13.16
CA LEU A 187 5.06 14.39 12.69
C LEU A 187 3.55 14.32 12.46
N ASN A 188 2.81 15.20 13.10
CA ASN A 188 1.37 15.37 12.88
C ASN A 188 1.11 16.66 12.12
N THR A 189 0.34 16.60 11.04
CA THR A 189 0.02 17.79 10.25
C THR A 189 -1.27 17.60 9.46
N ARG A 190 -1.94 18.69 9.11
CA ARG A 190 -3.08 18.69 8.19
C ARG A 190 -2.63 19.23 6.83
N ILE A 191 -2.95 18.50 5.77
CA ILE A 191 -2.76 18.96 4.39
C ILE A 191 -4.12 19.04 3.71
N THR A 192 -4.33 20.10 2.93
CA THR A 192 -5.42 20.16 1.95
C THR A 192 -4.86 19.81 0.58
N PHE A 193 -5.34 18.72 0.00
CA PHE A 193 -4.97 18.27 -1.34
C PHE A 193 -5.98 18.79 -2.35
N LYS A 194 -5.48 19.37 -3.44
CA LYS A 194 -6.27 19.60 -4.65
C LYS A 194 -6.34 18.30 -5.44
N VAL A 195 -7.53 17.92 -5.83
CA VAL A 195 -7.80 16.76 -6.67
C VAL A 195 -8.46 17.28 -7.94
N VAL A 196 -7.88 16.95 -9.09
CA VAL A 196 -8.26 17.54 -10.37
C VAL A 196 -8.55 16.50 -11.44
N LYS A 197 -9.40 16.88 -12.39
CA LYS A 197 -9.63 16.18 -13.65
C LYS A 197 -9.13 17.04 -14.81
N THR A 198 -8.48 16.41 -15.78
CA THR A 198 -8.09 17.08 -17.03
C THR A 198 -9.26 17.20 -18.02
N SER A 199 -10.28 16.35 -17.87
CA SER A 199 -11.55 16.41 -18.61
C SER A 199 -12.65 15.71 -17.81
N PRO A 200 -13.95 15.91 -18.12
CA PRO A 200 -15.04 15.24 -17.38
C PRO A 200 -14.92 13.71 -17.32
N ALA A 201 -14.41 13.09 -18.38
CA ALA A 201 -14.21 11.64 -18.49
C ALA A 201 -12.85 11.15 -17.95
N ALA A 202 -11.91 12.05 -17.68
CA ALA A 202 -10.62 11.69 -17.11
C ALA A 202 -10.76 11.21 -15.65
N PRO A 203 -9.89 10.30 -15.18
CA PRO A 203 -9.82 9.96 -13.77
C PRO A 203 -9.33 11.16 -12.94
N TRP A 204 -9.73 11.19 -11.68
CA TRP A 204 -9.21 12.15 -10.71
C TRP A 204 -7.73 11.89 -10.40
N LYS A 205 -6.96 12.97 -10.23
CA LYS A 205 -5.54 12.95 -9.85
C LYS A 205 -5.27 13.94 -8.74
N VAL A 206 -4.35 13.62 -7.85
CA VAL A 206 -3.94 14.45 -6.70
C VAL A 206 -2.78 15.36 -7.10
N ASP A 207 -2.85 16.64 -6.73
CA ASP A 207 -1.65 17.49 -6.66
C ASP A 207 -0.79 17.04 -5.48
N GLU A 208 0.29 16.33 -5.78
CA GLU A 208 1.19 15.73 -4.80
C GLU A 208 2.15 16.73 -4.15
N THR A 209 2.23 17.96 -4.70
CA THR A 209 3.19 18.99 -4.30
C THR A 209 3.24 19.24 -2.79
N PRO A 210 2.09 19.35 -2.07
CA PRO A 210 2.11 19.60 -0.63
C PRO A 210 2.81 18.49 0.18
N LEU A 211 2.56 17.21 -0.16
CA LEU A 211 3.20 16.08 0.52
C LEU A 211 4.71 16.06 0.23
N LEU A 212 5.10 16.24 -1.03
CA LEU A 212 6.53 16.23 -1.40
C LEU A 212 7.30 17.38 -0.74
N LYS A 213 6.69 18.56 -0.60
CA LYS A 213 7.27 19.69 0.14
C LYS A 213 7.42 19.38 1.62
N LEU A 214 6.44 18.69 2.22
CA LEU A 214 6.51 18.28 3.63
C LEU A 214 7.69 17.34 3.87
N LEU A 215 7.89 16.34 3.02
CA LEU A 215 8.93 15.32 3.19
C LEU A 215 10.36 15.84 2.93
N LYS A 216 10.51 16.94 2.18
CA LYS A 216 11.81 17.59 1.91
C LYS A 216 12.33 18.41 3.10
N LYS A 217 11.44 18.85 4.00
CA LYS A 217 11.80 19.57 5.22
C LYS A 217 12.31 18.58 6.24
#